data_AF-A0A3M5SS51-F1
#
_entry.id   AF-A0A3M5SS51-F1
#
_cell.length_a   1.000
_cell.length_b   1.000
_cell.length_c   1.000
_cell.angle_alpha   90.00
_cell.angle_beta   90.00
_cell.angle_gamma   90.00
#
_symmetry.space_group_name_H-M   'P 1'
#
loop_
_entity.id
_entity.type
_entity.pdbx_description
1 polymer ?
#
loop_
_entity_poly.entity_id
_entity_poly.type
_entity_poly.pdbx_seq_one_letter_code
_entity_poly.pdbx_strand_id
1 'polypeptide(L)'
;MDTFHRHRQADERGLAAMALECALQTPEYRPEALVWKGIEALPQDPKLAFIYLLNAAHAFPLRADTHALLGRSIIAAGHSSLANLYLTSA
;
A
#
# COMPACT_ATOMS: atom_id res chain seq x y z
N MET A 1 14.96 -1.35 -1.31
CA MET A 1 13.85 -2.18 -0.79
C MET A 1 14.30 -3.42 -0.02
N ASP A 2 15.42 -4.06 -0.38
CA ASP A 2 15.92 -5.27 0.31
C ASP A 2 16.12 -5.10 1.83
N THR A 3 16.63 -3.95 2.26
CA THR A 3 16.82 -3.65 3.69
C THR A 3 15.50 -3.63 4.45
N PHE A 4 14.44 -3.06 3.88
CA PHE A 4 13.11 -3.11 4.47
C PHE A 4 12.61 -4.55 4.62
N HIS A 5 12.71 -5.36 3.55
CA HIS A 5 12.25 -6.75 3.58
C HIS A 5 12.99 -7.58 4.62
N ARG A 6 14.30 -7.38 4.77
CA ARG A 6 15.13 -8.04 5.79
C ARG A 6 14.67 -7.70 7.21
N HIS A 7 14.52 -6.42 7.53
CA HIS A 7 14.05 -5.99 8.86
C HIS A 7 12.64 -6.50 9.15
N ARG A 8 11.74 -6.50 8.16
CA ARG A 8 10.38 -7.03 8.31
C ARG A 8 10.37 -8.54 8.58
N GLN A 9 11.21 -9.31 7.88
CA GLN A 9 11.36 -10.75 8.11
C GLN A 9 11.92 -11.08 9.49
N ALA A 10 12.74 -10.19 10.05
CA ALA A 10 13.29 -10.30 11.41
C ALA A 10 12.35 -9.74 12.51
N ASP A 11 11.13 -9.28 12.16
CA ASP A 11 10.18 -8.56 13.05
C ASP A 11 10.78 -7.30 13.71
N GLU A 12 11.79 -6.69 13.08
CA GLU A 12 12.44 -5.46 13.51
C GLU A 12 11.64 -4.23 13.06
N ARG A 13 10.42 -4.08 13.60
CA ARG A 13 9.41 -3.12 13.12
C ARG A 13 9.90 -1.67 13.04
N GLY A 14 10.68 -1.23 14.02
CA GLY A 14 11.24 0.13 14.03
C GLY A 14 12.22 0.38 12.87
N LEU A 15 13.10 -0.58 12.60
CA LEU A 15 14.07 -0.49 11.50
C LEU A 15 13.39 -0.64 10.14
N ALA A 16 12.38 -1.52 10.04
CA ALA A 16 11.55 -1.63 8.85
C ALA A 16 10.84 -0.30 8.54
N ALA A 17 10.21 0.32 9.54
CA ALA A 17 9.55 1.61 9.37
C ALA A 17 10.53 2.70 8.90
N MET A 18 11.72 2.79 9.51
CA MET A 18 12.74 3.75 9.08
C MET A 18 13.19 3.51 7.64
N ALA A 19 13.46 2.26 7.26
CA ALA A 19 13.84 1.91 5.89
C ALA A 19 12.73 2.29 4.88
N LEU A 20 11.47 2.17 5.29
CA LEU A 20 10.32 2.53 4.47
C LEU A 20 10.18 4.04 4.30
N GLU A 21 10.42 4.83 5.36
CA GLU A 21 10.46 6.30 5.27
C GLU A 21 11.57 6.78 4.35
N CYS A 22 12.76 6.15 4.38
CA CYS A 22 13.82 6.44 3.41
C CYS A 22 13.41 6.09 1.97
N ALA A 23 12.73 4.95 1.77
CA ALA A 23 12.27 4.52 0.46
C ALA A 23 11.23 5.50 -0.14
N LEU A 24 10.37 6.11 0.67
CA LEU A 24 9.42 7.13 0.22
C LEU A 24 10.09 8.37 -0.38
N GLN A 25 11.32 8.69 0.04
CA GLN A 25 12.09 9.82 -0.49
C GLN A 25 12.85 9.49 -1.79
N THR A 26 12.86 8.22 -2.21
CA THR A 26 13.56 7.78 -3.42
C THR A 26 12.55 7.47 -4.52
N PRO A 27 12.51 8.23 -5.65
CA PRO A 27 11.47 8.08 -6.67
C PRO A 27 11.27 6.66 -7.19
N GLU A 28 12.36 5.90 -7.37
CA GLU A 28 12.33 4.51 -7.84
C GLU A 28 11.61 3.57 -6.84
N TYR A 29 11.80 3.77 -5.54
CA TYR A 29 11.25 2.89 -4.50
C TYR A 29 9.93 3.38 -3.93
N ARG A 30 9.57 4.65 -4.17
CA ARG A 30 8.39 5.28 -3.61
C ARG A 30 7.09 4.52 -3.91
N PRO A 31 6.80 4.04 -5.14
CA PRO A 31 5.60 3.26 -5.41
C PRO A 31 5.48 2.01 -4.55
N GLU A 32 6.56 1.24 -4.42
CA GLU A 32 6.57 0.02 -3.58
C GLU A 32 6.45 0.38 -2.10
N ALA A 33 7.13 1.45 -1.66
CA ALA A 33 7.02 1.91 -0.28
C ALA A 33 5.57 2.31 0.09
N LEU A 34 4.85 2.94 -0.84
CA LEU A 34 3.43 3.27 -0.68
C LEU A 34 2.55 2.02 -0.56
N VAL A 35 2.85 0.93 -1.28
CA VAL A 35 2.15 -0.37 -1.10
C VAL A 35 2.27 -0.84 0.36
N TRP A 36 3.48 -0.84 0.92
CA TRP A 36 3.73 -1.29 2.28
C TRP A 36 3.11 -0.37 3.34
N LYS A 37 3.21 0.96 3.18
CA LYS A 37 2.49 1.91 4.06
C LYS A 37 0.98 1.69 4.01
N GLY A 38 0.44 1.37 2.84
CA GLY A 38 -0.96 1.01 2.65
C GLY A 38 -1.36 -0.25 3.41
N ILE A 39 -0.56 -1.32 3.32
CA ILE A 39 -0.79 -2.58 4.04
C ILE A 39 -0.76 -2.36 5.56
N GLU A 40 0.21 -1.60 6.07
CA GLU A 40 0.32 -1.30 7.50
C GLU A 40 -0.86 -0.46 8.02
N ALA A 41 -1.31 0.51 7.23
CA ALA A 41 -2.43 1.37 7.59
C ALA A 41 -3.79 0.65 7.52
N LEU A 42 -3.96 -0.33 6.63
CA LEU A 42 -5.26 -0.96 6.33
C LEU A 42 -6.07 -1.42 7.56
N PRO A 43 -5.49 -2.13 8.55
CA PRO A 43 -6.26 -2.55 9.73
C PRO A 43 -6.57 -1.43 10.72
N GLN A 44 -5.87 -0.29 10.66
CA GLN A 44 -5.97 0.79 11.66
C GLN A 44 -6.73 2.00 11.12
N ASP A 45 -6.42 2.42 9.89
CA ASP A 45 -7.03 3.53 9.18
C ASP A 45 -7.18 3.17 7.69
N PRO A 46 -8.32 2.57 7.31
CA PRO A 46 -8.62 2.23 5.92
C PRO A 46 -8.61 3.42 4.95
N LYS A 47 -8.88 4.64 5.43
CA LYS A 47 -8.88 5.85 4.58
C LYS A 47 -7.45 6.29 4.29
N LEU A 48 -6.56 6.21 5.27
CA LEU A 48 -5.13 6.44 5.04
C LEU A 48 -4.54 5.36 4.14
N ALA A 49 -4.92 4.10 4.34
CA ALA A 49 -4.52 3.00 3.46
C ALA A 49 -4.95 3.26 2.01
N PHE A 50 -6.18 3.73 1.80
CA PHE A 50 -6.67 4.13 0.48
C PHE A 50 -5.76 5.17 -0.18
N ILE A 51 -5.35 6.22 0.54
CA ILE A 51 -4.48 7.27 -0.01
C ILE A 51 -3.16 6.68 -0.49
N TYR A 52 -2.51 5.85 0.31
CA TYR A 52 -1.24 5.22 -0.08
C TYR A 52 -1.42 4.27 -1.27
N LEU A 53 -2.44 3.41 -1.22
CA LEU A 53 -2.69 2.39 -2.23
C LEU A 53 -3.17 2.98 -3.56
N LEU A 54 -3.89 4.11 -3.55
CA LEU A 54 -4.27 4.83 -4.76
C LEU A 54 -3.05 5.36 -5.50
N ASN A 55 -2.11 5.97 -4.77
CA ASN A 55 -0.87 6.46 -5.37
C ASN A 55 0.01 5.31 -5.88
N ALA A 56 0.04 4.18 -5.16
CA ALA A 56 0.72 2.98 -5.64
C ALA A 56 0.06 2.39 -6.91
N ALA A 57 -1.27 2.33 -6.96
CA ALA A 57 -2.01 1.81 -8.11
C ALA A 57 -1.80 2.69 -9.37
N HIS A 58 -1.75 4.00 -9.20
CA HIS A 58 -1.40 4.91 -10.31
C HIS A 58 0.02 4.67 -10.85
N ALA A 59 0.99 4.35 -9.97
CA ALA A 59 2.35 4.05 -10.39
C ALA A 59 2.50 2.63 -10.97
N PHE A 60 1.60 1.72 -10.60
CA PHE A 60 1.59 0.32 -11.03
C PHE A 60 0.25 -0.10 -11.66
N PRO A 61 -0.16 0.51 -12.79
CA PRO A 61 -1.50 0.36 -13.34
C PRO A 61 -1.84 -1.04 -13.86
N LEU A 62 -0.85 -1.92 -13.97
CA LEU A 62 -1.03 -3.31 -14.45
C LEU A 62 -0.87 -4.35 -13.34
N ARG A 63 -0.63 -3.91 -12.10
CA ARG A 63 -0.28 -4.82 -11.00
C ARG A 63 -1.53 -5.15 -10.18
N ALA A 64 -2.10 -6.32 -10.44
CA ALA A 64 -3.40 -6.73 -9.91
C ALA A 64 -3.49 -6.75 -8.37
N ASP A 65 -2.40 -7.08 -7.67
CA ASP A 65 -2.37 -7.08 -6.20
C ASP A 65 -2.51 -5.66 -5.62
N THR A 66 -1.94 -4.63 -6.26
CA THR A 66 -2.12 -3.23 -5.88
C THR A 66 -3.57 -2.79 -6.04
N HIS A 67 -4.22 -3.17 -7.15
CA HIS A 67 -5.64 -2.91 -7.39
C HIS A 67 -6.53 -3.65 -6.38
N ALA A 68 -6.21 -4.91 -6.05
CA ALA A 68 -6.91 -5.68 -5.02
C ALA A 68 -6.77 -5.03 -3.64
N LEU A 69 -5.57 -4.56 -3.27
CA LEU A 69 -5.34 -3.84 -2.02
C LEU A 69 -6.13 -2.52 -1.98
N LEU A 70 -6.13 -1.75 -3.07
CA LEU A 70 -6.93 -0.52 -3.16
C LEU A 70 -8.42 -0.84 -2.98
N GLY A 71 -8.95 -1.84 -3.69
CA GLY A 71 -10.31 -2.33 -3.51
C GLY A 71 -10.62 -2.73 -2.07
N ARG A 72 -9.71 -3.45 -1.39
CA ARG A 72 -9.86 -3.81 0.03
C ARG A 72 -9.92 -2.58 0.94
N SER A 73 -9.14 -1.55 0.67
CA SER A 73 -9.21 -0.30 1.45
C SER A 73 -10.55 0.41 1.28
N ILE A 74 -11.11 0.42 0.06
CA ILE A 74 -12.43 0.98 -0.23
C ILE A 74 -13.54 0.21 0.51
N ILE A 75 -13.48 -1.12 0.50
CA ILE A 75 -14.41 -1.98 1.27
C ILE A 75 -14.29 -1.70 2.77
N ALA A 76 -13.05 -1.71 3.30
CA ALA A 76 -12.79 -1.49 4.71
C ALA A 76 -13.21 -0.08 5.19
N ALA A 77 -13.20 0.90 4.28
CA ALA A 77 -13.74 2.24 4.52
C ALA A 77 -15.28 2.34 4.42
N GLY A 78 -15.99 1.24 4.17
CA GLY A 78 -17.46 1.18 4.11
C GLY A 78 -18.09 1.43 2.74
N HIS A 79 -17.30 1.46 1.66
CA HIS A 79 -17.76 1.85 0.32
C HIS A 79 -17.84 0.65 -0.64
N SER A 80 -18.49 -0.44 -0.24
CA SER A 80 -18.49 -1.72 -1.00
C SER A 80 -19.01 -1.61 -2.43
N SER A 81 -20.00 -0.76 -2.70
CA SER A 81 -20.52 -0.52 -4.06
C SER A 81 -19.47 0.12 -4.97
N LEU A 82 -18.73 1.09 -4.45
CA LEU A 82 -17.62 1.74 -5.16
C LEU A 82 -16.48 0.75 -5.40
N ALA A 83 -16.15 -0.08 -4.41
CA ALA A 83 -15.11 -1.10 -4.56
C ALA A 83 -15.46 -2.10 -5.67
N ASN A 84 -16.72 -2.53 -5.73
CA ASN A 84 -17.18 -3.44 -6.79
C ASN A 84 -17.02 -2.82 -8.17
N LEU A 85 -17.48 -1.56 -8.35
CA LEU A 85 -17.31 -0.83 -9.60
C LEU A 85 -15.83 -0.77 -9.99
N TYR A 86 -14.99 -0.32 -9.07
CA TYR A 86 -13.55 -0.18 -9.29
C TYR A 86 -12.91 -1.51 -9.71
N LEU A 87 -13.13 -2.59 -8.94
CA LEU A 87 -12.51 -3.90 -9.19
C LEU A 87 -13.00 -4.59 -10.46
N THR A 88 -14.20 -4.25 -10.95
CA THR A 88 -14.69 -4.75 -12.24
C THR A 88 -14.16 -3.96 -13.45
N SER A 89 -13.63 -2.76 -13.23
CA SER A 89 -13.10 -1.88 -14.27
C SER A 89 -11.57 -1.75 -14.31
N ALA A 90 -10.89 -2.27 -13.28
CA ALA A 90 -9.44 -2.26 -13.12
C ALA A 90 -8.80 -3.45 -13.85
#